data_AF-A0A662P619-F1
#
_entry.id   AF-A0A662P619-F1
#
_cell.length_a   1.000
_cell.length_b   1.000
_cell.length_c   1.000
_cell.angle_alpha   90.00
_cell.angle_beta   90.00
_cell.angle_gamma   90.00
#
_symmetry.space_group_name_H-M   'P 1'
#
loop_
_entity.id
_entity.type
_entity.pdbx_description
1 polymer ?
#
loop_
_entity_poly.entity_id
_entity_poly.type
_entity_poly.pdbx_seq_one_letter_code
_entity_poly.pdbx_strand_id
1 'polypeptide(L)' 'MPKSKALIGLRSICDYLQVSRKVFYDLVDKGLPVKRLGNRWVSHTEVLDKYFEKAVEVEKET' A
#
# COMPACT_ATOMS: atom_id res chain seq x y z
N MET A 1 15.63 9.35 13.33
CA MET A 1 14.51 10.28 13.05
C MET A 1 13.23 9.47 12.96
N PRO A 2 12.13 9.84 13.65
CA PRO A 2 10.87 9.17 13.39
C PRO A 2 10.52 9.44 11.92
N LYS A 3 10.42 8.39 11.10
CA LYS A 3 9.95 8.51 9.71
C LYS A 3 8.56 9.15 9.79
N SER A 4 8.45 10.44 9.51
CA SER A 4 7.16 11.11 9.39
C SER A 4 6.32 10.30 8.40
N LYS A 5 5.24 9.70 8.90
CA LYS A 5 4.42 8.72 8.16
C LYS A 5 3.65 9.46 7.08
N ALA A 6 4.28 9.69 5.93
CA ALA A 6 3.71 10.48 4.87
C ALA A 6 2.39 9.86 4.39
N LEU A 7 1.32 10.65 4.46
CA LEU A 7 0.07 10.33 3.77
C LEU A 7 0.30 10.55 2.28
N ILE A 8 0.24 9.49 1.50
CA ILE A 8 0.52 9.50 0.07
C ILE A 8 -0.74 9.19 -0.73
N GLY A 9 -0.88 9.84 -1.89
CA GLY A 9 -2.00 9.64 -2.81
C GLY A 9 -1.71 8.57 -3.86
N LEU A 10 -2.72 8.18 -4.64
CA LEU A 10 -2.65 7.12 -5.68
C LEU A 10 -1.35 7.07 -6.48
N ARG A 11 -0.92 8.19 -7.08
CA ARG A 11 0.30 8.22 -7.91
C ARG A 11 1.52 7.83 -7.08
N SER A 12 1.68 8.46 -5.92
CA SER A 12 2.76 8.15 -4.98
C SER A 12 2.68 6.73 -4.43
N ILE A 13 1.48 6.15 -4.28
CA ILE A 13 1.32 4.74 -3.88
C ILE A 13 1.81 3.81 -5.00
N CYS A 14 1.40 4.07 -6.25
CA CYS A 14 1.87 3.32 -7.41
C CYS A 14 3.40 3.41 -7.54
N ASP A 15 3.96 4.61 -7.41
CA ASP A 15 5.41 4.83 -7.49
C ASP A 15 6.14 4.14 -6.33
N TYR A 16 5.58 4.20 -5.11
CA TYR A 16 6.13 3.57 -3.91
C TYR A 16 6.18 2.05 -4.02
N LEU A 17 5.09 1.44 -4.48
CA LEU A 17 4.98 -0.01 -4.68
C LEU A 17 5.60 -0.48 -6.01
N GLN A 18 6.03 0.46 -6.86
CA GLN A 18 6.52 0.21 -8.22
C GLN A 18 5.53 -0.59 -9.09
N VAL A 19 4.24 -0.28 -8.97
CA VAL A 19 3.17 -0.97 -9.71
C VAL A 19 2.41 -0.05 -10.65
N SER A 20 1.85 -0.64 -11.71
CA SER A 20 0.89 0.08 -12.56
C SER A 20 -0.42 0.37 -11.82
N ARG A 21 -1.20 1.33 -12.31
CA ARG A 21 -2.54 1.61 -11.77
C ARG A 21 -3.48 0.41 -11.83
N LYS A 22 -3.38 -0.42 -12.88
CA LYS A 22 -4.19 -1.62 -13.01
C LYS A 22 -3.91 -2.58 -11.87
N VAL A 23 -2.63 -2.89 -11.65
CA VAL A 23 -2.17 -3.76 -10.55
C VAL A 23 -2.52 -3.17 -9.19
N PHE A 24 -2.46 -1.84 -9.03
CA PHE A 24 -2.94 -1.19 -7.82
C PHE A 24 -4.40 -1.56 -7.51
N TYR A 25 -5.32 -1.45 -8.49
CA TYR A 25 -6.72 -1.80 -8.25
C TYR A 25 -6.90 -3.30 -7.96
N ASP A 26 -6.16 -4.17 -8.65
CA ASP A 26 -6.16 -5.61 -8.35
C ASP A 26 -5.71 -5.89 -6.91
N LEU A 27 -4.74 -5.12 -6.39
CA LEU A 27 -4.30 -5.20 -5.00
C LEU A 27 -5.34 -4.66 -4.02
N VAL A 28 -6.04 -3.58 -4.38
CA VAL A 28 -7.17 -3.06 -3.59
C VAL A 28 -8.27 -4.10 -3.45
N ASP A 29 -8.60 -4.79 -4.53
CA ASP A 29 -9.60 -5.87 -4.52
C ASP A 29 -9.15 -7.07 -3.66
N LYS A 30 -7.84 -7.29 -3.57
CA LYS A 30 -7.23 -8.29 -2.67
C LYS A 30 -7.08 -7.83 -1.21
N GLY A 31 -7.49 -6.61 -0.87
CA GLY A 31 -7.49 -6.09 0.50
C GLY A 31 -6.29 -5.20 0.86
N LEU A 32 -5.62 -4.59 -0.12
CA LEU A 32 -4.57 -3.60 0.14
C LEU A 32 -5.11 -2.48 1.06
N PRO A 33 -4.40 -2.13 2.15
CA PRO A 33 -4.88 -1.19 3.15
C PRO A 33 -4.74 0.26 2.68
N VAL A 34 -5.68 0.68 1.84
CA VAL A 34 -5.83 2.06 1.35
C VAL A 34 -7.22 2.58 1.70
N LYS A 35 -7.32 3.90 1.89
CA LYS A 35 -8.61 4.57 2.14
C LYS A 35 -9.01 5.42 0.95
N ARG A 36 -10.31 5.47 0.67
CA ARG A 36 -10.89 6.36 -0.32
C ARG A 36 -11.34 7.66 0.37
N LEU A 37 -10.74 8.78 -0.03
CA LEU A 37 -11.12 10.12 0.41
C LEU A 37 -11.74 10.86 -0.78
N GLY A 38 -13.07 10.78 -0.89
CA GLY A 38 -13.82 11.26 -2.06
C GLY A 38 -13.45 10.47 -3.32
N ASN A 39 -12.83 11.15 -4.29
CA ASN A 39 -12.38 10.51 -5.53
C ASN A 39 -10.87 10.18 -5.56
N ARG A 40 -10.20 10.25 -4.41
CA ARG A 40 -8.75 9.98 -4.30
C ARG A 40 -8.50 8.79 -3.38
N TRP A 41 -7.53 7.97 -3.76
CA TRP A 41 -6.98 6.93 -2.88
C TRP A 41 -5.80 7.48 -2.10
N VAL A 42 -5.76 7.20 -0.81
CA VAL A 42 -4.70 7.61 0.10
C VAL A 42 -4.30 6.49 1.04
N SER A 43 -3.03 6.44 1.43
CA SER A 43 -2.55 5.56 2.50
C SER A 43 -1.28 6.13 3.13
N HIS A 44 -0.92 5.62 4.31
CA HIS A 44 0.38 5.91 4.90
C HIS A 44 1.38 4.84 4.44
N THR A 45 2.61 5.24 4.14
CA THR A 45 3.68 4.31 3.72
C THR A 45 3.88 3.16 4.71
N GLU A 46 3.85 3.45 6.02
CA GLU A 46 4.00 2.42 7.06
C GLU A 46 2.90 1.35 7.08
N VAL A 47 1.70 1.70 6.61
CA VAL A 47 0.55 0.78 6.57
C VAL A 47 0.74 -0.18 5.40
N LEU A 48 1.28 0.33 4.29
CA LEU A 48 1.68 -0.49 3.15
C LEU A 48 2.84 -1.41 3.55
N ASP A 49 3.88 -0.90 4.20
CA ASP A 49 5.03 -1.70 4.64
C ASP A 49 4.59 -2.87 5.53
N LYS A 50 3.80 -2.59 6.57
CA LYS A 50 3.28 -3.62 7.49
C LYS A 50 2.44 -4.69 6.80
N TYR A 51 1.73 -4.33 5.74
CA TYR A 51 0.93 -5.28 4.96
C TYR A 51 1.82 -6.28 4.23
N PHE A 52 2.88 -5.79 3.58
CA PHE A 52 3.81 -6.64 2.85
C PHE A 52 4.77 -7.40 3.77
N GLU A 53 5.18 -6.83 4.90
CA GLU A 53 5.96 -7.55 5.93
C GLU A 53 5.21 -8.81 6.40
N LYS A 54 3.91 -8.67 6.73
CA LYS A 54 3.07 -9.82 7.11
C LYS A 54 2.90 -10.83 5.98
N ALA A 55 2.75 -10.37 4.74
CA ALA A 55 2.60 -11.27 3.60
C ALA A 55 3.86 -12.12 3.37
N VAL A 56 5.05 -11.53 3.56
CA VAL A 56 6.34 -12.22 3.42
C VAL A 56 6.61 -13.23 4.55
N GLU A 57 6.11 -12.97 5.76
CA GLU A 57 6.24 -13.92 6.87
C GLU A 57 5.43 -15.21 6.64
N VAL A 58 4.25 -15.11 6.03
CA VAL A 58 3.38 -16.28 5.74
C VAL A 58 4.02 -17.24 4.73
N GLU A 59 4.83 -16.74 3.79
CA GLU A 59 5.50 -17.59 2.79
C GLU A 59 6.70 -18.37 3.36
N LYS A 60 7.18 -18.05 4.56
CA LYS A 60 8.32 -18.76 5.19
C LYS A 60 7.92 -19.98 6.02
N GLU A 61 6.62 -20.16 6.30
CA GLU A 61 6.11 -21.26 7.12
C GLU A 61 5.37 -22.34 6.31
N THR A 62 5.40 -22.28 4.98
CA THR A 62 4.79 -23.29 4.08
C THR A 62 5.87 -24.00 3.25
#